data_AF-A0A1G2HL97-F1
#
_entry.id   AF-A0A1G2HL97-F1
#
_cell.length_a   1.000
_cell.length_b   1.000
_cell.length_c   1.000
_cell.angle_alpha   90.00
_cell.angle_beta   90.00
_cell.angle_gamma   90.00
#
_symmetry.space_group_name_H-M   'P 1'
#
loop_
_entity.id
_entity.type
_entity.pdbx_description
1 polymer ?
#
loop_
_entity_poly.entity_id
_entity_poly.type
_entity_poly.pdbx_seq_one_letter_code
_entity_poly.pdbx_strand_id
1 'polypeptide(L)'
;MARRFLGRAIFLRHGQTDYTDVFPDLTEEGAETITKAAESIKSIVDGQQITIISSPMVRAMGSACIVAKILRYYMAFTKKTMNPYRQK
;
A
#
# COMPACT_ATOMS: atom_id res chain seq x y z
N MET A 1 -11.90 33.96 -3.84
CA MET A 1 -10.70 33.15 -4.11
C MET A 1 -11.12 31.72 -4.43
N ALA A 2 -10.70 31.17 -5.56
CA ALA A 2 -10.94 29.75 -5.88
C ALA A 2 -10.05 28.85 -5.01
N ARG A 3 -10.60 27.74 -4.51
CA ARG A 3 -9.82 26.74 -3.76
C ARG A 3 -8.87 26.00 -4.71
N ARG A 4 -7.58 25.98 -4.39
CA ARG A 4 -6.57 25.23 -5.13
C ARG A 4 -6.54 23.78 -4.66
N PHE A 5 -6.69 22.83 -5.58
CA PHE A 5 -6.50 21.41 -5.30
C PHE A 5 -4.99 21.11 -5.13
N LEU A 6 -4.62 20.55 -3.98
CA LEU A 6 -3.22 20.22 -3.67
C LEU A 6 -2.89 18.75 -3.94
N GLY A 7 -3.89 17.87 -3.87
CA GLY A 7 -3.71 16.43 -4.03
C GLY A 7 -4.82 15.64 -3.32
N ARG A 8 -4.75 14.32 -3.48
CA ARG A 8 -5.65 13.36 -2.84
C ARG A 8 -4.83 12.35 -2.06
N ALA A 9 -5.21 12.12 -0.80
CA ALA A 9 -4.67 11.05 0.01
C ALA A 9 -5.77 10.01 0.25
N ILE A 10 -5.41 8.73 0.09
CA ILE A 10 -6.29 7.60 0.38
C ILE A 10 -5.62 6.80 1.49
N PHE A 11 -6.34 6.60 2.59
CA PHE A 11 -5.87 5.83 3.73
C PHE A 11 -6.50 4.44 3.67
N LEU A 12 -5.65 3.41 3.78
CA LEU A 12 -6.07 2.02 3.77
C LEU A 12 -5.43 1.31 4.98
N ARG A 13 -6.26 0.65 5.79
CA ARG A 13 -5.77 -0.26 6.84
C ARG A 13 -5.31 -1.57 6.19
N HIS A 14 -4.32 -2.22 6.79
CA HIS A 14 -3.91 -3.56 6.35
C HIS A 14 -5.10 -4.55 6.36
N GLY A 15 -5.01 -5.58 5.53
CA GLY A 15 -5.98 -6.66 5.49
C GLY A 15 -5.98 -7.50 6.77
N GLN A 16 -6.97 -8.38 6.87
CA GLN A 16 -7.04 -9.37 7.95
C GLN A 16 -5.79 -10.27 7.95
N THR A 17 -5.37 -10.66 9.14
CA THR A 17 -4.05 -11.27 9.41
C THR A 17 -4.20 -12.30 10.54
N ASP A 18 -3.37 -13.34 10.50
CA ASP A 18 -3.19 -14.33 11.57
C ASP A 18 -2.06 -13.92 12.54
N TYR A 19 -1.48 -12.74 12.36
CA TYR A 19 -0.36 -12.18 13.13
C TYR A 19 0.85 -13.11 13.20
N THR A 20 1.20 -13.68 12.04
CA THR A 20 2.35 -14.59 11.90
C THR A 20 3.69 -13.87 11.81
N ASP A 21 3.66 -12.57 11.49
CA ASP A 21 4.83 -11.76 11.11
C ASP A 21 5.65 -12.35 9.94
N VAL A 22 5.08 -13.30 9.18
CA VAL A 22 5.68 -13.88 7.96
C VAL A 22 5.00 -13.29 6.74
N PHE A 23 5.77 -12.69 5.83
CA PHE A 23 5.21 -12.05 4.63
C PHE A 23 4.38 -13.03 3.78
N PRO A 24 3.17 -12.66 3.32
CA PRO A 24 2.53 -11.33 3.39
C PRO A 24 1.77 -11.02 4.70
N ASP A 25 1.69 -11.97 5.63
CA ASP A 25 0.96 -11.90 6.90
C ASP A 25 -0.50 -11.45 6.74
N LEU A 26 -1.19 -12.06 5.77
CA LEU A 26 -2.60 -11.85 5.49
C LEU A 26 -3.32 -13.20 5.40
N THR A 27 -4.54 -13.26 5.93
CA THR A 27 -5.44 -14.37 5.64
C THR A 27 -5.90 -14.31 4.17
N GLU A 28 -6.46 -15.40 3.66
CA GLU A 28 -7.05 -15.42 2.32
C GLU A 28 -8.14 -14.34 2.16
N GLU A 29 -9.08 -14.27 3.10
CA GLU A 29 -10.11 -13.23 3.16
C GLU A 29 -9.51 -11.81 3.26
N GLY A 30 -8.42 -11.66 4.01
CA GLY A 30 -7.68 -10.40 4.12
C GLY A 30 -7.10 -9.95 2.79
N ALA A 31 -6.51 -10.88 2.03
CA ALA A 31 -5.97 -10.62 0.71
C ALA A 31 -7.07 -10.27 -0.31
N GLU A 32 -8.20 -10.97 -0.27
CA GLU A 32 -9.38 -10.67 -1.11
C GLU A 32 -9.95 -9.29 -0.81
N THR A 33 -10.07 -8.94 0.47
CA THR A 33 -10.58 -7.63 0.90
C THR A 33 -9.70 -6.50 0.36
N ILE A 34 -8.37 -6.65 0.46
CA ILE A 34 -7.42 -5.65 -0.07
C ILE A 34 -7.46 -5.60 -1.59
N THR A 35 -7.66 -6.75 -2.26
CA THR A 35 -7.82 -6.82 -3.71
C THR A 35 -9.03 -5.99 -4.17
N LYS A 36 -10.21 -6.21 -3.58
CA LYS A 36 -11.44 -5.45 -3.88
C LYS A 36 -11.28 -3.95 -3.58
N ALA A 37 -10.61 -3.61 -2.48
CA ALA A 37 -10.30 -2.22 -2.14
C ALA A 37 -9.37 -1.58 -3.18
N ALA A 38 -8.34 -2.29 -3.63
CA ALA A 38 -7.40 -1.79 -4.64
C ALA A 38 -8.06 -1.59 -6.00
N GLU A 39 -8.98 -2.46 -6.41
CA GLU A 39 -9.78 -2.27 -7.62
C GLU A 39 -10.66 -1.02 -7.54
N SER A 40 -11.27 -0.76 -6.38
CA SER A 40 -12.04 0.46 -6.12
C SER A 40 -11.15 1.70 -6.12
N ILE A 41 -9.93 1.61 -5.58
CA ILE A 41 -8.96 2.71 -5.62
C ILE A 41 -8.52 2.99 -7.05
N LYS A 42 -8.34 1.94 -7.87
CA LYS A 42 -7.91 2.06 -9.27
C LYS A 42 -8.83 2.96 -10.07
N SER A 43 -10.15 2.81 -9.94
CA SER A 43 -11.12 3.65 -10.65
C SER A 43 -11.08 5.13 -10.22
N ILE A 44 -10.55 5.42 -9.01
CA ILE A 44 -10.43 6.77 -8.45
C ILE A 44 -9.14 7.46 -8.93
N VAL A 45 -8.07 6.69 -9.15
CA VAL A 45 -6.71 7.20 -9.41
C VAL A 45 -6.17 6.90 -10.81
N ASP A 46 -6.97 6.30 -11.69
CA ASP A 46 -6.55 5.94 -13.04
C ASP A 46 -5.99 7.15 -13.80
N GLY A 47 -4.86 6.94 -14.48
CA GLY A 47 -4.12 8.01 -15.18
C GLY A 47 -3.40 9.03 -14.30
N GLN A 48 -3.42 8.89 -12.96
CA GLN A 48 -2.74 9.80 -12.04
C GLN A 48 -1.38 9.25 -11.59
N GLN A 49 -0.42 10.15 -11.35
CA GLN A 49 0.82 9.78 -10.67
C GLN A 49 0.52 9.51 -9.19
N ILE A 50 0.62 8.25 -8.78
CA ILE A 50 0.38 7.84 -7.40
C ILE A 50 1.70 7.58 -6.68
N THR A 51 1.69 7.66 -5.35
CA THR A 51 2.77 7.19 -4.48
C THR A 51 2.14 6.32 -3.41
N ILE A 52 2.69 5.12 -3.20
CA ILE A 52 2.24 4.20 -2.16
C ILE A 52 3.23 4.29 -1.00
N ILE A 53 2.72 4.63 0.18
CA ILE A 53 3.49 4.68 1.43
C ILE A 53 2.85 3.66 2.36
N SER A 54 3.67 2.82 3.00
CA SER A 54 3.19 1.80 3.93
C SER A 54 3.94 1.86 5.26
N SER A 55 3.27 1.36 6.30
CA SER A 55 3.91 1.04 7.57
C SER A 55 4.94 -0.09 7.39
N PRO A 56 6.04 -0.13 8.17
CA PRO A 56 7.04 -1.19 8.08
C PRO A 56 6.55 -2.56 8.57
N MET A 57 5.36 -2.66 9.17
CA MET A 57 4.81 -3.93 9.64
C MET A 57 4.50 -4.88 8.47
N VAL A 58 4.79 -6.17 8.63
CA VAL A 58 4.70 -7.20 7.57
C VAL A 58 3.33 -7.23 6.89
N ARG A 59 2.24 -7.30 7.66
CA ARG A 59 0.86 -7.22 7.17
C ARG A 59 0.53 -5.96 6.35
N ALA A 60 1.13 -4.82 6.70
CA ALA A 60 0.94 -3.57 5.98
C ALA A 60 1.73 -3.56 4.67
N MET A 61 2.93 -4.13 4.66
CA MET A 61 3.69 -4.34 3.43
C MET A 61 3.02 -5.35 2.50
N GLY A 62 2.47 -6.44 3.03
CA GLY A 62 1.70 -7.43 2.27
C GLY A 62 0.49 -6.81 1.58
N SER A 63 -0.27 -6.01 2.33
CA SER A 63 -1.41 -5.24 1.79
C SER A 63 -0.95 -4.26 0.70
N ALA A 64 0.12 -3.51 0.94
CA ALA A 64 0.66 -2.55 -0.01
C ALA A 64 1.18 -3.23 -1.29
N CYS A 65 1.75 -4.43 -1.20
CA CYS A 65 2.18 -5.22 -2.35
C CYS A 65 1.01 -5.60 -3.26
N ILE A 66 -0.11 -6.04 -2.67
CA ILE A 66 -1.35 -6.35 -3.42
C ILE A 66 -1.86 -5.09 -4.14
N VAL A 67 -1.94 -3.95 -3.43
CA VAL A 67 -2.36 -2.68 -4.02
C VAL A 67 -1.43 -2.27 -5.18
N ALA A 68 -0.11 -2.32 -4.97
CA ALA A 68 0.86 -1.95 -6.00
C ALA A 68 0.71 -2.82 -7.26
N LYS A 69 0.52 -4.14 -7.09
CA LYS A 69 0.29 -5.08 -8.19
C LYS A 69 -0.96 -4.70 -9.01
N ILE A 70 -2.07 -4.42 -8.36
CA ILE A 70 -3.36 -4.13 -9.02
C ILE A 70 -3.34 -2.77 -9.72
N LEU A 71 -2.72 -1.78 -9.09
CA LEU A 71 -2.51 -0.45 -9.67
C LEU A 71 -1.42 -0.42 -10.75
N ARG A 72 -0.83 -1.58 -11.09
CA ARG A 72 0.30 -1.74 -12.04
C ARG A 72 1.46 -0.81 -11.71
N TYR A 73 1.65 -0.55 -10.43
CA TYR A 73 2.73 0.27 -9.94
C TYR A 73 4.01 -0.57 -9.95
N TYR A 74 4.86 -0.34 -10.94
CA TYR A 74 6.23 -0.85 -10.90
C TYR A 74 6.95 -0.18 -9.74
N MET A 75 7.23 -0.92 -8.68
CA MET A 75 8.11 -0.45 -7.62
C MET A 75 9.50 -0.23 -8.22
N ALA A 76 9.80 1.01 -8.61
CA ALA A 76 11.17 1.48 -8.55
C ALA A 76 11.53 1.55 -7.06
N PHE A 77 11.99 0.44 -6.49
CA PHE A 77 12.65 0.43 -5.19
C PHE A 77 13.89 1.33 -5.31
N THR A 78 13.72 2.62 -5.08
CA THR A 78 14.85 3.51 -4.85
C THR A 78 15.40 3.13 -3.48
N LYS A 79 16.66 2.70 -3.45
CA LYS A 79 17.41 2.26 -2.25
C LYS A 79 17.43 3.27 -1.07
N LYS A 80 16.71 4.39 -1.14
CA LYS A 80 16.74 5.48 -0.16
C LYS A 80 15.92 5.24 1.11
N THR A 81 15.11 4.20 1.20
CA THR A 81 14.31 3.90 2.42
C THR A 81 14.83 2.73 3.25
N MET A 82 15.87 2.02 2.83
CA MET A 82 16.68 1.24 3.77
C MET A 82 17.58 2.22 4.54
N ASN A 83 17.15 2.64 5.72
CA ASN A 83 18.06 3.20 6.71
C ASN A 83 18.67 2.03 7.50
N PRO A 84 19.94 1.64 7.26
CA PRO A 84 20.60 0.57 8.01
C PRO A 84 20.94 0.93 9.46
N TYR A 85 20.58 2.13 9.95
CA TYR A 85 20.97 2.65 11.27
C TYR A 85 19.84 2.73 12.31
N ARG A 86 18.87 1.81 12.30
CA ARG A 86 18.04 1.54 13.48
C ARG A 86 18.53 0.30 14.21
N GLN A 87 19.78 0.35 14.66
CA GLN A 87 20.22 -0.36 15.85
C GLN A 87 20.38 0.68 16.96
N LYS A 88 19.47 0.63 17.94
CA LYS A 88 19.70 1.04 19.32
C LYS A 88 18.94 0.07 20.20
#